data_AF-A0A5E8H9T2-F1
#
_entry.id   AF-A0A5E8H9T2-F1
#
_cell.length_a   1.000
_cell.length_b   1.000
_cell.length_c   1.000
_cell.angle_alpha   90.00
_cell.angle_beta   90.00
_cell.angle_gamma   90.00
#
_symmetry.space_group_name_H-M   'P 1'
#
loop_
_entity.id
_entity.type
_entity.pdbx_description
1 polymer ?
#
loop_
_entity_poly.entity_id
_entity_poly.type
_entity_poly.pdbx_seq_one_letter_code
_entity_poly.pdbx_strand_id
1 'polypeptide(L)'
;MHKEMQKNGFSKTIQSKSQTYILPNGEYNYLSTNESIDEILSKVKNITKITKLKSSILITESSKRVWTNLEKEEDYLDFTSETEDF
;
A
#
# COMPACT_ATOMS: atom_id res chain seq x y z
N MET A 1 10.79 0.50 -0.81
CA MET A 1 9.53 0.70 -1.58
C MET A 1 8.44 1.35 -0.75
N HIS A 2 8.03 0.77 0.38
CA HIS A 2 6.89 1.25 1.19
C HIS A 2 6.93 2.76 1.51
N LYS A 3 8.04 3.28 2.08
CA LYS A 3 8.20 4.71 2.39
C LYS A 3 7.97 5.62 1.17
N GLU A 4 8.45 5.22 0.00
CA GLU A 4 8.27 6.01 -1.24
C GLU A 4 6.85 5.90 -1.81
N MET A 5 6.22 4.73 -1.70
CA MET A 5 4.80 4.56 -2.04
C MET A 5 3.94 5.48 -1.17
N GLN A 6 4.15 5.50 0.15
CA GLN A 6 3.41 6.35 1.09
C GLN A 6 3.58 7.84 0.80
N LYS A 7 4.81 8.30 0.52
CA LYS A 7 5.07 9.69 0.10
C LYS A 7 4.31 10.11 -1.15
N ASN A 8 3.97 9.16 -2.02
CA ASN A 8 3.23 9.40 -3.26
C ASN A 8 1.73 9.12 -3.12
N GLY A 9 1.21 9.01 -1.89
CA GLY A 9 -0.23 8.86 -1.61
C GLY A 9 -0.74 7.42 -1.65
N PHE A 10 0.13 6.42 -1.81
CA PHE A 10 -0.27 5.02 -1.75
C PHE A 10 -0.29 4.53 -0.30
N SER A 11 -1.40 3.93 0.13
CA SER A 11 -1.52 3.33 1.46
C SER A 11 -1.27 1.83 1.44
N LYS A 12 -0.59 1.29 2.46
CA LYS A 12 -0.52 -0.16 2.71
C LYS A 12 -1.70 -0.64 3.56
N THR A 13 -2.75 0.16 3.69
CA THR A 13 -3.90 -0.17 4.52
C THR A 13 -5.21 -0.09 3.77
N ILE A 14 -6.20 -0.83 4.26
CA ILE A 14 -7.59 -0.78 3.82
C ILE A 14 -8.50 -0.59 5.02
N GLN A 15 -9.43 0.36 4.91
CA GLN A 15 -10.42 0.62 5.95
C GLN A 15 -11.70 -0.18 5.68
N SER A 16 -12.23 -0.83 6.71
CA SER A 16 -13.55 -1.46 6.69
C SER A 16 -14.31 -1.13 7.95
N LYS A 17 -15.43 -0.42 7.77
CA LYS A 17 -16.23 0.16 8.86
C LYS A 17 -15.32 1.03 9.75
N SER A 18 -15.08 0.59 10.99
CA SER A 18 -14.27 1.28 11.99
C SER A 18 -12.88 0.68 12.19
N GLN A 19 -12.48 -0.33 11.40
CA GLN A 19 -11.18 -1.01 11.55
C GLN A 19 -10.31 -0.79 10.31
N THR A 20 -9.02 -0.51 10.55
CA THR A 20 -7.99 -0.47 9.52
C THR A 20 -7.18 -1.77 9.53
N TYR A 21 -6.95 -2.32 8.35
CA TYR A 21 -6.19 -3.55 8.14
C TYR A 21 -4.98 -3.31 7.24
N ILE A 22 -3.91 -4.08 7.44
CA ILE A 22 -2.70 -4.05 6.62
C ILE A 22 -2.92 -4.90 5.35
N LEU A 23 -2.65 -4.31 4.19
CA LEU A 23 -2.66 -5.03 2.92
C LEU A 23 -1.47 -6.00 2.83
N PRO A 24 -1.59 -7.08 2.03
CA PRO A 24 -0.50 -7.99 1.77
C PRO A 24 0.78 -7.28 1.29
N ASN A 25 1.92 -7.92 1.53
CA ASN A 25 3.20 -7.37 1.07
C ASN A 25 3.21 -7.17 -0.44
N GLY A 26 3.52 -5.94 -0.87
CA GLY A 26 3.55 -5.57 -2.29
C GLY A 26 2.23 -4.99 -2.80
N GLU A 27 1.13 -5.08 -2.05
CA GLU A 27 -0.13 -4.45 -2.38
C GLU A 27 -0.30 -3.09 -1.72
N TYR A 28 -0.93 -2.18 -2.45
CA TYR A 28 -1.18 -0.82 -2.02
C TYR A 28 -2.54 -0.34 -2.53
N ASN A 29 -3.21 0.45 -1.69
CA ASN A 29 -4.37 1.24 -2.06
C ASN A 29 -3.95 2.60 -2.58
N TYR A 30 -4.64 3.07 -3.61
CA TYR A 30 -4.52 4.42 -4.11
C TYR A 30 -5.92 4.95 -4.41
N LEU A 31 -6.33 6.00 -3.71
CA LEU A 31 -7.63 6.62 -3.88
C LEU A 31 -7.43 7.90 -4.68
N SER A 32 -7.97 7.95 -5.89
CA SER A 32 -7.95 9.12 -6.75
C SER A 32 -9.25 9.17 -7.55
N THR A 33 -9.78 10.38 -7.75
CA THR A 33 -10.96 10.64 -8.59
C THR A 33 -10.61 11.35 -9.90
N ASN A 34 -9.33 11.62 -10.11
CA ASN A 34 -8.85 12.62 -11.07
C ASN A 34 -7.53 12.22 -11.74
N GLU A 35 -6.98 11.04 -11.43
CA GLU A 35 -5.83 10.47 -12.12
C GLU A 35 -6.22 9.22 -12.87
N SER A 36 -5.79 9.13 -14.11
CA SER A 36 -5.93 7.94 -14.95
C SER A 36 -4.99 6.81 -14.51
N ILE A 37 -5.30 5.59 -14.93
CA ILE A 37 -4.46 4.41 -14.69
C ILE A 37 -3.03 4.61 -15.23
N ASP A 38 -2.86 5.29 -16.37
CA ASP A 38 -1.54 5.53 -16.97
C ASP A 38 -0.69 6.52 -16.17
N GLU A 39 -1.31 7.54 -15.58
CA GLU A 39 -0.63 8.47 -14.67
C GLU A 39 -0.18 7.76 -13.40
N ILE A 40 -1.06 6.91 -12.83
CA ILE A 40 -0.73 6.08 -11.66
C ILE A 40 0.40 5.10 -11.99
N LEU A 41 0.36 4.44 -13.16
CA LEU A 41 1.43 3.55 -13.62
C LEU A 41 2.76 4.30 -13.75
N SER A 42 2.74 5.50 -14.30
CA SER A 42 3.92 6.34 -14.45
C SER A 42 4.51 6.73 -13.10
N LYS A 43 3.68 7.06 -12.11
CA LYS A 43 4.11 7.31 -10.73
C LYS A 43 4.79 6.07 -10.12
N VAL A 44 4.17 4.90 -10.20
CA VAL A 44 4.74 3.66 -9.64
C VAL A 44 6.06 3.32 -10.33
N LYS A 45 6.17 3.48 -11.65
CA LYS A 45 7.44 3.30 -12.39
C LYS A 45 8.53 4.26 -11.91
N ASN A 46 8.20 5.48 -11.55
CA ASN A 46 9.20 6.42 -11.01
C ASN A 46 9.64 6.01 -9.60
N ILE A 47 8.73 5.52 -8.76
CA ILE A 47 9.03 5.00 -7.43
C ILE A 47 9.96 3.77 -7.50
N THR A 48 9.72 2.85 -8.44
CA THR A 48 10.58 1.66 -8.61
C THR A 48 11.99 2.04 -9.07
N LYS A 49 12.13 3.07 -9.92
CA LYS A 49 13.44 3.63 -10.30
C LYS A 49 14.18 4.24 -9.10
N ILE A 50 13.50 5.06 -8.29
CA ILE A 50 14.09 5.69 -7.09
C ILE A 50 14.61 4.63 -6.12
N THR A 51 13.82 3.58 -5.93
CA THR A 51 14.15 2.49 -5.00
C THR A 51 15.13 1.46 -5.57
N LYS A 52 15.49 1.56 -6.86
CA LYS A 52 16.37 0.63 -7.60
C LYS A 52 15.92 -0.84 -7.51
N LEU A 53 14.61 -1.06 -7.33
CA LEU A 53 14.04 -2.40 -7.23
C LEU A 53 13.58 -2.87 -8.60
N LYS A 54 13.94 -4.12 -8.93
CA LYS A 54 13.33 -4.82 -10.06
C LYS A 54 11.95 -5.30 -9.63
N SER A 55 10.91 -4.69 -10.21
CA SER A 55 9.52 -4.97 -9.85
C SER A 55 8.66 -5.18 -11.09
N SER A 56 7.75 -6.14 -11.03
CA SER A 56 6.59 -6.22 -11.91
C SER A 56 5.49 -5.35 -11.32
N ILE A 57 4.76 -4.61 -12.16
CA ILE A 57 3.70 -3.69 -11.73
C ILE A 57 2.38 -4.12 -12.36
N LEU A 58 1.36 -4.35 -11.55
CA LEU A 58 -0.02 -4.56 -11.95
C LEU A 58 -0.89 -3.51 -11.24
N ILE A 59 -1.77 -2.85 -11.99
CA ILE A 59 -2.71 -1.86 -11.45
C ILE A 59 -4.11 -2.29 -11.87
N THR A 60 -5.02 -2.31 -10.91
CA THR A 60 -6.42 -2.66 -11.12
C THR A 60 -7.32 -1.58 -10.54
N GLU A 61 -8.20 -1.03 -11.36
CA GLU A 61 -9.35 -0.28 -10.87
C GLU A 61 -10.40 -1.29 -10.37
N SER A 62 -10.94 -1.06 -9.18
CA SER A 62 -11.84 -2.01 -8.54
C SER A 62 -12.99 -1.27 -7.88
N SER A 63 -14.22 -1.56 -8.34
CA SER A 63 -15.46 -1.10 -7.72
C SER A 63 -15.82 -1.86 -6.44
N LYS A 64 -15.25 -3.06 -6.23
CA LYS A 64 -15.47 -3.88 -5.03
C LYS A 64 -14.25 -4.73 -4.69
N ARG A 65 -13.82 -4.68 -3.43
CA ARG A 65 -12.73 -5.52 -2.89
C ARG A 65 -13.28 -6.45 -1.82
N VAL A 66 -12.76 -7.67 -1.79
CA VAL A 66 -13.04 -8.66 -0.75
C VAL A 66 -11.72 -9.23 -0.28
N TRP A 67 -11.62 -9.51 1.02
CA TRP A 67 -10.40 -10.03 1.65
C TRP A 67 -10.77 -10.83 2.89
N THR A 68 -9.83 -11.62 3.38
CA THR A 68 -9.93 -12.36 4.64
C THR A 68 -8.55 -12.45 5.27
N ASN A 69 -8.49 -12.63 6.60
CA ASN A 69 -7.25 -12.81 7.37
C ASN A 69 -6.17 -11.73 7.16
N LEU A 70 -6.57 -10.47 6.92
CA LEU A 70 -5.63 -9.36 7.02
C LEU A 70 -5.44 -8.99 8.49
N GLU A 71 -4.20 -8.68 8.85
CA GLU A 71 -3.85 -8.18 10.18
C GLU A 71 -4.43 -6.79 10.39
N LYS A 72 -4.87 -6.50 11.62
CA LYS A 72 -5.26 -5.14 11.97
C LYS A 72 -4.01 -4.27 12.10
N GLU A 73 -4.14 -3.00 11.74
CA GLU A 73 -3.03 -2.05 11.87
C GLU A 73 -2.60 -1.84 13.33
N GLU A 74 -3.53 -1.85 14.28
CA GLU A 74 -3.26 -1.73 15.72
C GLU A 74 -2.36 -2.86 16.23
N ASP A 75 -2.68 -4.11 15.90
CA ASP A 75 -1.92 -5.30 16.31
C ASP A 75 -0.52 -5.33 15.67
N TYR A 76 -0.37 -4.75 14.46
CA TYR A 76 0.90 -4.70 13.74
C TYR A 76 1.87 -3.68 14.35
N LEU A 77 1.36 -2.52 14.78
CA LEU A 77 2.20 -1.47 15.37
C LEU A 77 2.76 -1.91 16.72
N ASP A 78 1.94 -2.54 17.56
CA ASP A 78 2.35 -3.08 18.86
C ASP A 78 3.52 -4.06 18.72
N PHE A 79 3.47 -4.96 17.72
CA PHE A 79 4.56 -5.90 17.43
C PHE A 79 5.85 -5.20 16.98
N THR A 80 5.76 -4.15 16.17
CA THR A 80 6.97 -3.45 15.68
C THR A 80 7.62 -2.56 16.74
N SER A 81 6.84 -2.00 17.67
CA SER A 81 7.39 -1.20 18.78
C SER A 81 8.19 -2.01 19.80
N GLU A 82 7.94 -3.32 19.92
CA GLU A 82 8.72 -4.21 20.80
C GLU A 82 10.07 -4.64 20.17
N THR A 83 10.26 -4.41 18.86
CA THR A 83 11.45 -4.88 18.12
C THR A 83 12.53 -3.82 17.90
N GLU A 84 12.30 -2.56 18.28
CA GLU A 84 13.30 -1.47 18.15
C GLU A 84 14.17 -1.28 19.41
N ASP A 85 13.98 -2.09 20.47
CA ASP A 85 14.69 -1.99 21.76
C ASP A 85 15.89 -2.97 21.93
N PHE A 86 16.46 -3.51 20.83
CA PHE A 86 17.66 -4.39 20.87
C PHE A 86 18.80 -3.93 19.97
#